data_AF-A0A944YWX9-F1
#
_entry.id   AF-A0A944YWX9-F1
#
_cell.length_a   1.000
_cell.length_b   1.000
_cell.length_c   1.000
_cell.angle_alpha   90.00
_cell.angle_beta   90.00
_cell.angle_gamma   90.00
#
_symmetry.space_group_name_H-M   'P 1'
#
loop_
_entity.id
_entity.type
_entity.pdbx_description
1 polymer ?
#
loop_
_entity_poly.entity_id
_entity_poly.type
_entity_poly.pdbx_seq_one_letter_code
_entity_poly.pdbx_strand_id
1 'polypeptide(L)' 'LVMSSNYNARPRPAAVMVDGAGYHVVRNRETTAELFAHEKMLP' A
#
# COMPACT_ATOMS: atom_id res chain seq x y z
N LEU A 1 0.93 8.62 -3.96
CA LEU A 1 1.66 8.04 -2.81
C LEU A 1 1.98 9.07 -1.74
N VAL A 2 2.63 10.19 -2.09
CA VAL A 2 3.10 11.17 -1.09
C VAL A 2 1.97 11.69 -0.19
N MET A 3 0.77 11.92 -0.75
CA MET A 3 -0.43 12.29 0.02
C MET A 3 -1.52 11.22 0.03
N SER A 4 -1.24 9.99 -0.44
CA SER A 4 -2.26 8.93 -0.37
C SER A 4 -2.41 8.45 1.08
N SER A 5 -3.65 8.28 1.52
CA SER A 5 -3.98 7.78 2.85
C SER A 5 -4.69 6.43 2.77
N ASN A 6 -4.91 5.82 3.95
CA ASN A 6 -5.73 4.62 4.13
C ASN A 6 -7.17 4.96 4.53
N TYR A 7 -7.64 6.18 4.24
CA TYR A 7 -9.00 6.60 4.55
C TYR A 7 -10.04 5.62 3.96
N ASN A 8 -11.10 5.36 4.73
CA ASN A 8 -12.08 4.31 4.47
C ASN A 8 -11.50 2.88 4.46
N ALA A 9 -10.46 2.63 5.24
CA ALA A 9 -9.78 1.34 5.33
C ALA A 9 -9.40 0.78 3.95
N ARG A 10 -8.91 1.65 3.07
CA ARG A 10 -8.49 1.28 1.71
C ARG A 10 -6.99 1.04 1.68
N PRO A 11 -6.51 -0.16 1.27
CA PRO A 11 -5.08 -0.37 1.07
C PRO A 11 -4.53 0.54 -0.02
N ARG A 12 -3.36 1.14 0.23
CA ARG A 12 -2.69 1.96 -0.78
C ARG A 12 -2.33 1.10 -1.99
N PRO A 13 -2.41 1.66 -3.21
CA PRO A 13 -2.17 0.91 -4.43
C PRO A 13 -0.68 0.55 -4.58
N ALA A 14 -0.41 -0.42 -5.45
CA ALA A 14 0.93 -0.64 -5.97
C ALA A 14 1.36 0.57 -6.82
N ALA A 15 2.67 0.78 -6.93
CA ALA A 15 3.26 1.68 -7.90
C ALA A 15 4.27 0.92 -8.76
N VAL A 16 4.25 1.24 -10.05
CA VAL A 16 5.15 0.66 -11.04
C VAL A 16 6.05 1.73 -11.63
N MET A 17 7.27 1.35 -11.96
CA MET A 17 8.20 2.14 -12.75
C MET A 17 8.33 1.48 -14.12
N VAL A 18 8.13 2.25 -15.18
CA VAL A 18 8.27 1.79 -16.56
C VAL A 18 9.72 2.02 -16.99
N ASP A 19 10.33 1.00 -17.58
CA ASP A 19 11.67 1.07 -18.17
C ASP A 19 11.64 0.44 -19.56
N GLY A 20 11.79 1.28 -20.59
CA GLY A 20 11.64 0.88 -21.99
C GLY A 20 10.29 0.21 -22.27
N ALA A 21 10.33 -1.05 -22.70
CA ALA A 21 9.15 -1.87 -22.99
C ALA A 21 8.65 -2.70 -21.79
N GLY A 22 9.33 -2.63 -20.64
CA GLY A 22 9.01 -3.37 -19.42
C GLY A 22 8.51 -2.48 -18.28
N TYR A 23 8.08 -3.12 -17.19
CA TYR A 23 7.76 -2.43 -15.95
C TYR A 23 8.25 -3.22 -14.74
N HIS A 24 8.54 -2.51 -13.65
CA HIS A 24 8.91 -3.06 -12.36
C HIS A 24 7.96 -2.53 -11.28
N VAL A 25 7.50 -3.41 -10.40
CA VAL A 25 6.75 -2.98 -9.20
C VAL A 25 7.75 -2.39 -8.21
N VAL A 26 7.72 -1.06 -8.04
CA VAL A 26 8.62 -0.34 -7.12
C VAL A 26 7.99 -0.13 -5.75
N ARG A 27 6.68 -0.34 -5.63
CA ARG A 27 5.98 -0.40 -4.36
C ARG A 27 4.83 -1.39 -4.47
N ASN A 28 4.80 -2.36 -3.56
CA ASN A 28 3.71 -3.33 -3.50
C ASN A 28 2.40 -2.68 -3.04
N ARG A 29 1.28 -3.25 -3.48
CA ARG A 29 -0.04 -2.91 -2.94
C ARG A 29 -0.09 -3.37 -1.49
N GLU A 30 -0.64 -2.54 -0.61
CA GLU A 30 -0.89 -2.96 0.76
C GLU A 30 -1.96 -4.04 0.82
N THR A 31 -1.84 -4.92 1.80
CA THR A 31 -2.85 -5.92 2.14
C THR A 31 -3.84 -5.35 3.15
N THR A 32 -5.01 -5.97 3.28
CA THR A 32 -5.99 -5.58 4.30
C THR A 32 -5.45 -5.79 5.73
N ALA A 33 -4.60 -6.79 5.94
CA ALA A 33 -4.01 -7.06 7.26
C ALA A 33 -3.02 -5.95 7.69
N GLU A 34 -2.24 -5.41 6.76
CA GLU A 34 -1.30 -4.32 7.02
C GLU A 34 -1.98 -3.02 7.48
N LEU A 35 -3.26 -2.82 7.15
CA LEU A 35 -4.03 -1.66 7.62
C LEU A 35 -4.11 -1.57 9.14
N PHE A 36 -4.16 -2.73 9.80
CA PHE A 36 -4.39 -2.86 11.24
C PHE A 36 -3.17 -3.42 11.98
N ALA A 37 -2.03 -3.60 11.30
CA ALA A 37 -0.83 -4.23 11.85
C ALA A 37 -0.24 -3.50 13.07
N HIS A 38 -0.61 -2.24 13.27
CA HIS A 38 -0.17 -1.41 14.39
C HIS A 38 -1.24 -1.22 15.47
N GLU A 39 -2.43 -1.81 15.30
CA GLU A 39 -3.50 -1.77 16.29
C GLU A 39 -3.36 -2.92 17.29
N LYS A 40 -3.78 -2.68 18.54
CA LYS A 40 -3.88 -3.70 19.59
C LYS A 40 -5.12 -3.44 20.42
N MET A 41 -5.83 -4.50 20.78
CA MET A 41 -6.91 -4.39 21.75
C MET A 41 -6.36 -4.19 23.16
N LEU A 42 -7.16 -3.55 24.02
CA LEU A 42 -6.90 -3.49 25.45
C LEU A 42 -6.98 -4.91 26.04
N PRO A 43 -6.26 -5.17 27.16
CA PRO A 43 -6.39 -6.43 27.89
C PRO A 43 -7.80 -6.64 28.42
#